data_AF-A0A0V0ZCE3-F1
#
_entry.id   AF-A0A0V0ZCE3-F1
#
_cell.length_a   1.000
_cell.length_b   1.000
_cell.length_c   1.000
_cell.angle_alpha   90.00
_cell.angle_beta   90.00
_cell.angle_gamma   90.00
#
_symmetry.space_group_name_H-M   'P 1'
#
loop_
_entity.id
_entity.type
_entity.pdbx_description
1 polymer ?
#
loop_
_entity_poly.entity_id
_entity_poly.type
_entity_poly.pdbx_seq_one_letter_code
_entity_poly.pdbx_strand_id
1 'polypeptide(L)'
;MKQLPEDDKPMSEAMQALQALKYGSDQPPEELAMEYKIDGNEWFLKGKYETAIKSYTEGIKLHCSDKNLNSILYANRGAAHFLLKNFRSCVKDCSRAKMLNPTHKKAIKRGIVKKRKCCKFSRFPGVQCLISLGEFDAAFDWLQELKAQASSDSELDEVKSLETAIAEQRNARFELEKLREREAEKEANESTSLFIALTHRRVKFKGKKLQLGNFKVADFEIPLLAESCRVHLKDGFLLWPVLFRNAEHESLGLIKDFHEQLKFEEQLQEMAKEEPFYNPLDVELYFYSCLEPDTLVFVPLGQKLGAALSHEHYEISDNLPDFYCINKTTSYHAQFLTGMKSQQNFGFRLLPLAMQVSNKFALELRKSNTSSNQAFRWEVQCDYNKRVLPVALVIQTVVSCLRDDK
;
A
#
# COMPACT_ATOMS: atom_id res chain seq x y z
N MET A 1 -12.19 -15.89 13.00
CA MET A 1 -12.57 -15.93 14.43
C MET A 1 -12.21 -17.31 14.97
N LYS A 2 -11.27 -17.43 15.91
CA LYS A 2 -11.07 -18.68 16.64
C LYS A 2 -11.88 -18.55 17.93
N GLN A 3 -12.96 -19.30 18.04
CA GLN A 3 -13.74 -19.41 19.28
C GLN A 3 -12.87 -20.14 20.31
N LEU A 4 -12.82 -19.57 21.52
CA LEU A 4 -12.18 -20.16 22.70
C LEU A 4 -13.18 -21.09 23.41
N PRO A 5 -12.71 -22.11 24.16
CA PRO A 5 -13.60 -23.05 24.82
C PRO A 5 -14.36 -22.35 25.96
N GLU A 6 -15.69 -22.46 25.93
CA GLU A 6 -16.57 -22.13 27.05
C GLU A 6 -16.33 -23.16 28.16
N ASP A 7 -15.81 -22.70 29.30
CA ASP A 7 -15.62 -23.52 30.50
C ASP A 7 -16.98 -23.66 31.23
N ASP A 8 -17.92 -24.34 30.57
CA ASP A 8 -19.29 -24.63 31.06
C ASP A 8 -19.29 -25.85 32.00
N LYS A 9 -18.64 -25.71 33.16
CA LYS A 9 -18.95 -26.60 34.30
C LYS A 9 -19.91 -25.88 35.24
N PRO A 10 -21.12 -26.41 35.50
CA PRO A 10 -22.05 -25.79 36.43
C PRO A 10 -21.38 -25.68 37.81
N MET A 11 -21.40 -24.46 38.36
CA MET A 11 -20.88 -24.15 39.68
C MET A 11 -21.55 -25.09 40.70
N SER A 12 -20.78 -25.84 41.50
CA SER A 12 -21.33 -26.77 42.50
C SER A 12 -22.30 -26.06 43.46
N GLU A 13 -23.35 -26.74 43.94
CA GLU A 13 -24.34 -26.19 44.89
C GLU A 13 -23.69 -25.51 46.10
N ALA A 14 -22.60 -26.08 46.62
CA ALA A 14 -21.83 -25.49 47.71
C ALA A 14 -21.16 -24.16 47.31
N MET A 15 -20.69 -24.06 46.07
CA MET A 15 -20.04 -22.88 45.51
C MET A 15 -21.06 -21.78 45.19
N GLN A 16 -22.28 -22.16 44.78
CA GLN A 16 -23.42 -21.26 44.62
C GLN A 16 -23.90 -20.72 45.97
N ALA A 17 -24.01 -21.56 47.00
CA ALA A 17 -24.37 -21.13 48.35
C ALA A 17 -23.34 -20.17 48.95
N LEU A 18 -22.04 -20.43 48.74
CA LEU A 18 -20.96 -19.52 49.15
C LEU A 18 -21.00 -18.20 48.38
N GLN A 19 -21.33 -18.23 47.09
CA GLN A 19 -21.48 -17.02 46.27
C GLN A 19 -22.70 -16.21 46.70
N ALA A 20 -23.82 -16.85 47.07
CA ALA A 20 -25.01 -16.19 47.58
C ALA A 20 -24.81 -15.60 48.98
N LEU A 21 -24.00 -16.23 49.84
CA LEU A 21 -23.60 -15.67 51.14
C LEU A 21 -22.70 -14.46 50.99
N LYS A 22 -21.80 -14.48 49.99
CA LYS A 22 -20.87 -13.39 49.73
C LYS A 22 -21.54 -12.20 49.04
N TYR A 23 -22.32 -12.45 48.00
CA TYR A 23 -22.93 -11.42 47.15
C TYR A 23 -24.44 -11.29 47.34
N GLY A 24 -24.92 -11.53 48.56
CA GLY A 24 -26.36 -11.53 48.87
C GLY A 24 -27.03 -10.19 48.58
N SER A 25 -28.28 -10.22 48.10
CA SER A 25 -29.06 -9.03 47.71
C SER A 25 -29.41 -8.09 48.87
N ASP A 26 -29.14 -8.49 50.11
CA ASP A 26 -29.50 -7.74 51.32
C ASP A 26 -28.38 -6.78 51.78
N GLN A 27 -27.20 -6.83 51.15
CA GLN A 27 -26.10 -5.90 51.43
C GLN A 27 -26.28 -4.56 50.70
N PRO A 28 -25.86 -3.43 51.30
CA PRO A 28 -25.89 -2.15 50.62
C PRO A 28 -24.96 -2.16 49.38
N PRO A 29 -25.33 -1.47 48.27
CA PRO A 29 -24.55 -1.46 47.03
C PRO A 29 -23.07 -1.06 47.20
N GLU A 30 -22.77 -0.21 48.19
CA GLU A 30 -21.42 0.23 48.53
C GLU A 30 -20.55 -0.91 49.09
N GLU A 31 -21.09 -1.75 49.98
CA GLU A 31 -20.37 -2.88 50.57
C GLU A 31 -20.12 -3.95 49.50
N LEU A 32 -21.14 -4.26 48.71
CA LEU A 32 -21.05 -5.23 47.62
C LEU A 32 -20.02 -4.79 46.56
N ALA A 33 -19.97 -3.49 46.21
CA ALA A 33 -18.95 -2.96 45.30
C ALA A 33 -17.54 -3.00 45.93
N MET A 34 -17.43 -2.91 47.25
CA MET A 34 -16.18 -3.05 47.97
C MET A 34 -15.67 -4.49 47.96
N GLU A 35 -16.56 -5.48 48.07
CA GLU A 35 -16.22 -6.90 47.92
C GLU A 35 -15.72 -7.22 46.52
N TYR A 36 -16.44 -6.78 45.48
CA TYR A 36 -16.00 -6.93 44.09
C TYR A 36 -14.64 -6.28 43.82
N LYS A 37 -14.34 -5.16 44.47
CA LYS A 37 -13.01 -4.53 44.43
C LYS A 37 -11.94 -5.43 45.06
N ILE A 38 -12.22 -6.05 46.21
CA ILE A 38 -11.28 -6.95 46.90
C ILE A 38 -10.99 -8.15 46.01
N ASP A 39 -12.03 -8.79 45.47
CA ASP A 39 -11.89 -9.94 44.58
C ASP A 39 -11.11 -9.60 43.31
N GLY A 40 -11.42 -8.47 42.69
CA GLY A 40 -10.67 -7.98 41.53
C GLY A 40 -9.19 -7.77 41.85
N ASN A 41 -8.86 -7.23 43.03
CA ASN A 41 -7.47 -7.06 43.45
C ASN A 41 -6.77 -8.41 43.66
N GLU A 42 -7.45 -9.41 44.23
CA GLU A 42 -6.87 -10.75 44.39
C GLU A 42 -6.56 -11.40 43.04
N TRP A 43 -7.50 -11.34 42.09
CA TRP A 43 -7.29 -11.85 40.75
C TRP A 43 -6.20 -11.10 39.99
N PHE A 44 -6.13 -9.78 40.19
CA PHE A 44 -5.08 -8.93 39.63
C PHE A 44 -3.69 -9.33 40.16
N LEU A 45 -3.56 -9.58 41.46
CA LEU A 45 -2.32 -10.05 42.08
C LEU A 45 -1.91 -11.45 41.61
N LYS A 46 -2.89 -12.30 41.25
CA LYS A 46 -2.69 -13.62 40.65
C LYS A 46 -2.36 -13.57 39.15
N GLY A 47 -2.31 -12.37 38.54
CA GLY A 47 -2.05 -12.19 37.10
C GLY A 47 -3.23 -12.57 36.20
N LYS A 48 -4.39 -12.92 36.76
CA LYS A 48 -5.62 -13.25 36.01
C LYS A 48 -6.40 -11.97 35.70
N TYR A 49 -5.87 -11.17 34.77
CA TYR A 49 -6.41 -9.84 34.48
C TYR A 49 -7.82 -9.85 33.90
N GLU A 50 -8.19 -10.84 33.09
CA GLU A 50 -9.55 -10.96 32.54
C GLU A 50 -10.60 -11.20 33.64
N THR A 51 -10.29 -12.08 34.59
CA THR A 51 -11.16 -12.35 35.76
C THR A 51 -11.23 -11.13 36.69
N ALA A 52 -10.11 -10.41 36.85
CA ALA A 52 -10.09 -9.14 37.58
C ALA A 52 -11.00 -8.09 36.92
N ILE A 53 -10.97 -7.96 35.60
CA ILE A 53 -11.83 -7.05 34.83
C ILE A 53 -13.31 -7.38 35.05
N LYS A 54 -13.69 -8.67 35.02
CA LYS A 54 -15.06 -9.10 35.31
C LYS A 54 -15.48 -8.68 36.71
N SER A 55 -14.65 -8.95 37.72
CA SER A 55 -14.93 -8.59 39.13
C SER A 55 -15.11 -7.08 39.30
N TYR A 56 -14.20 -6.26 38.77
CA TYR A 56 -14.36 -4.80 38.82
C TYR A 56 -15.59 -4.31 38.05
N THR A 57 -15.94 -4.96 36.94
CA THR A 57 -17.11 -4.59 36.13
C THR A 57 -18.41 -4.84 36.89
N GLU A 58 -18.53 -5.96 37.60
CA GLU A 58 -19.69 -6.21 38.47
C GLU A 58 -19.78 -5.15 39.57
N GLY A 59 -18.67 -4.80 40.23
CA GLY A 59 -18.66 -3.70 41.20
C GLY A 59 -19.11 -2.35 40.64
N ILE A 60 -18.76 -2.03 39.38
CA ILE A 60 -19.17 -0.79 38.69
C ILE A 60 -20.66 -0.81 38.35
N LYS A 61 -21.24 -1.97 38.01
CA LYS A 61 -22.67 -2.11 37.66
C LYS A 61 -23.60 -1.85 38.85
N LEU A 62 -23.11 -1.96 40.07
CA LEU A 62 -23.89 -1.69 41.28
C LEU A 62 -24.24 -0.21 41.45
N HIS A 63 -23.64 0.69 40.66
CA HIS A 63 -23.93 2.12 40.66
C HIS A 63 -23.92 2.74 42.07
N CYS A 64 -22.97 2.33 42.92
CA CYS A 64 -22.89 2.82 44.29
C CYS A 64 -22.74 4.34 44.33
N SER A 65 -23.23 4.98 45.39
CA SER A 65 -23.24 6.44 45.51
C SER A 65 -21.83 7.01 45.79
N ASP A 66 -20.91 6.17 46.29
CA ASP A 66 -19.53 6.55 46.60
C ASP A 66 -18.69 6.76 45.32
N LYS A 67 -18.49 8.03 44.97
CA LYS A 67 -17.65 8.45 43.83
C LYS A 67 -16.18 8.02 43.99
N ASN A 68 -15.67 7.89 45.21
CA ASN A 68 -14.29 7.47 45.45
C ASN A 68 -14.12 5.98 45.13
N LEU A 69 -15.04 5.15 45.61
CA LEU A 69 -15.05 3.72 45.35
C LEU A 69 -15.19 3.44 43.85
N ASN A 70 -16.13 4.12 43.18
CA ASN A 70 -16.28 4.02 41.74
C ASN A 70 -15.01 4.44 40.99
N SER A 71 -14.39 5.58 41.35
CA SER A 71 -13.14 6.05 40.75
C SER A 71 -12.03 5.00 40.86
N ILE A 72 -11.92 4.34 42.03
CA ILE A 72 -10.94 3.26 42.26
C ILE A 72 -11.25 2.04 41.38
N LEU A 73 -12.51 1.60 41.30
CA LEU A 73 -12.92 0.46 40.46
C LEU A 73 -12.57 0.69 38.98
N TYR A 74 -12.86 1.88 38.45
CA TYR A 74 -12.48 2.24 37.08
C TYR A 74 -10.94 2.27 36.90
N ALA A 75 -10.19 2.87 37.83
CA ALA A 75 -8.72 2.90 37.74
C ALA A 75 -8.11 1.49 37.76
N ASN A 76 -8.62 0.63 38.64
CA ASN A 76 -8.17 -0.75 38.79
C ASN A 76 -8.48 -1.61 37.55
N ARG A 77 -9.67 -1.43 36.95
CA ARG A 77 -10.04 -2.08 35.70
C ARG A 77 -9.21 -1.56 34.52
N GLY A 78 -8.95 -0.25 34.47
CA GLY A 78 -8.08 0.37 33.48
C GLY A 78 -6.65 -0.19 33.53
N ALA A 79 -6.11 -0.44 34.73
CA ALA A 79 -4.80 -1.07 34.90
C ALA A 79 -4.78 -2.52 34.40
N ALA A 80 -5.87 -3.28 34.61
CA ALA A 80 -5.99 -4.63 34.08
C ALA A 80 -6.08 -4.64 32.55
N HIS A 81 -6.81 -3.68 31.97
CA HIS A 81 -6.84 -3.47 30.51
C HIS A 81 -5.45 -3.10 29.94
N PHE A 82 -4.68 -2.25 30.63
CA PHE A 82 -3.31 -1.91 30.23
C PHE A 82 -2.43 -3.15 30.09
N LEU A 83 -2.50 -4.06 31.06
CA LEU A 83 -1.68 -5.28 31.07
C LEU A 83 -2.08 -6.28 29.99
N LEU A 84 -3.35 -6.27 29.59
CA LEU A 84 -3.84 -7.01 28.44
C LEU A 84 -3.61 -6.29 27.10
N LYS A 85 -2.90 -5.14 27.09
CA LYS A 85 -2.71 -4.28 25.91
C LYS A 85 -4.01 -3.77 25.28
N ASN A 86 -5.09 -3.73 26.06
CA ASN A 86 -6.38 -3.15 25.67
C ASN A 86 -6.36 -1.63 25.85
N PHE A 87 -5.53 -0.94 25.04
CA PHE A 87 -5.19 0.47 25.25
C PHE A 87 -6.41 1.41 25.23
N ARG A 88 -7.35 1.22 24.29
CA ARG A 88 -8.57 2.05 24.21
C ARG A 88 -9.45 1.92 25.45
N SER A 89 -9.65 0.70 25.94
CA SER A 89 -10.44 0.45 27.15
C SER A 89 -9.75 1.02 28.39
N CYS A 90 -8.42 0.92 28.46
CA CYS A 90 -7.63 1.53 29.53
C CYS A 90 -7.81 3.06 29.55
N VAL A 91 -7.67 3.74 28.41
CA VAL A 91 -7.86 5.21 28.32
C VAL A 91 -9.26 5.58 28.80
N LYS A 92 -10.30 4.90 28.31
CA LYS A 92 -11.69 5.17 28.70
C LYS A 92 -11.91 5.05 30.21
N ASP A 93 -11.39 3.99 30.81
CA ASP A 93 -11.52 3.73 32.25
C ASP A 93 -10.72 4.74 33.08
N CYS A 94 -9.50 5.09 32.66
CA CYS A 94 -8.70 6.11 33.32
C CYS A 94 -9.35 7.51 33.23
N SER A 95 -9.92 7.88 32.08
CA SER A 95 -10.67 9.13 31.91
C SER A 95 -11.92 9.17 32.79
N ARG A 96 -12.66 8.05 32.90
CA ARG A 96 -13.83 7.95 33.78
C ARG A 96 -13.45 8.04 35.26
N ALA A 97 -12.37 7.38 35.67
CA ALA A 97 -11.83 7.47 37.03
C ALA A 97 -11.46 8.91 37.41
N LYS A 98 -10.79 9.62 36.49
CA LYS A 98 -10.42 11.04 36.64
C LYS A 98 -11.65 11.94 36.79
N MET A 99 -12.70 11.73 35.99
CA MET A 99 -13.92 12.53 36.07
C MET A 99 -14.68 12.33 37.38
N LEU A 100 -14.69 11.11 37.93
CA LEU A 100 -15.40 10.77 39.16
C LEU A 100 -14.70 11.33 40.41
N ASN A 101 -13.37 11.34 40.42
CA ASN A 101 -12.62 11.98 41.48
C ASN A 101 -11.34 12.65 40.93
N PRO A 102 -11.40 13.98 40.68
CA PRO A 102 -10.25 14.76 40.22
C PRO A 102 -9.14 14.95 41.27
N THR A 103 -9.45 14.85 42.58
CA THR A 103 -8.50 15.11 43.68
C THR A 103 -7.78 13.85 44.15
N HIS A 104 -8.25 12.66 43.77
CA HIS A 104 -7.60 11.40 44.11
C HIS A 104 -6.37 11.16 43.23
N LYS A 105 -5.28 11.86 43.57
CA LYS A 105 -3.93 11.73 42.98
C LYS A 105 -3.51 10.26 42.82
N LYS A 106 -3.97 9.37 43.69
CA LYS A 106 -3.75 7.92 43.64
C LYS A 106 -4.51 7.20 42.52
N ALA A 107 -5.73 7.59 42.12
CA ALA A 107 -6.44 6.96 41.00
C ALA A 107 -5.86 7.40 39.66
N ILE A 108 -5.42 8.65 39.57
CA ILE A 108 -4.74 9.19 38.38
C ILE A 108 -3.34 8.56 38.20
N LYS A 109 -2.66 8.23 39.31
CA LYS A 109 -1.28 7.70 39.34
C LYS A 109 -1.14 6.16 39.51
N ARG A 110 -2.22 5.38 39.70
CA ARG A 110 -2.13 3.93 40.01
C ARG A 110 -2.65 3.03 38.88
N GLY A 111 -1.72 2.28 38.28
CA GLY A 111 -1.83 0.82 38.32
C GLY A 111 -1.47 0.33 39.73
N ILE A 112 -2.23 -0.61 40.30
CA ILE A 112 -2.36 -0.86 41.74
C ILE A 112 -1.03 -1.28 42.43
N VAL A 113 -0.62 -0.44 43.39
CA VAL A 113 0.07 -0.70 44.68
C VAL A 113 1.48 -1.35 44.72
N LYS A 114 2.43 -0.49 45.09
CA LYS A 114 3.52 -0.64 46.09
C LYS A 114 3.48 -1.92 46.97
N LYS A 115 3.84 -3.10 46.45
CA LYS A 115 4.57 -4.16 47.20
C LYS A 115 4.99 -5.40 46.36
N ARG A 116 5.60 -5.25 45.19
CA ARG A 116 6.48 -6.32 44.66
C ARG A 116 7.46 -5.78 43.63
N LYS A 117 8.73 -6.16 43.82
CA LYS A 117 9.93 -5.84 43.02
C LYS A 117 9.87 -6.26 41.53
N CYS A 118 8.70 -6.67 41.00
CA CYS A 118 8.63 -7.47 39.77
C CYS A 118 7.95 -6.76 38.58
N CYS A 119 7.38 -5.56 38.75
CA CYS A 119 6.79 -4.82 37.63
C CYS A 119 7.08 -3.32 37.80
N LYS A 120 7.99 -2.78 37.00
CA LYS A 120 8.13 -1.32 36.85
C LYS A 120 6.89 -0.83 36.08
N PHE A 121 5.78 -0.58 36.78
CA PHE A 121 4.58 -0.03 36.15
C PHE A 121 4.81 1.44 35.78
N SER A 122 4.33 1.85 34.61
CA SER A 122 4.28 3.28 34.27
C SER A 122 3.35 3.99 35.26
N ARG A 123 3.84 5.08 35.85
CA ARG A 123 3.08 5.94 36.78
C ARG A 123 1.83 6.53 36.11
N PHE A 124 1.80 6.56 34.77
CA PHE A 124 0.73 7.13 33.95
C PHE A 124 0.32 6.18 32.81
N PRO A 125 -0.45 5.12 33.09
CA PRO A 125 -0.85 4.13 32.08
C PRO A 125 -1.70 4.73 30.97
N GLY A 126 -2.52 5.74 31.26
CA GLY A 126 -3.34 6.44 30.27
C GLY A 126 -2.52 7.17 29.20
N VAL A 127 -1.49 7.92 29.60
CA VAL A 127 -0.58 8.60 28.67
C VAL A 127 0.18 7.56 27.83
N GLN A 128 0.67 6.49 28.45
CA GLN A 128 1.35 5.42 27.72
C GLN A 128 0.44 4.73 26.70
N CYS A 129 -0.84 4.50 27.03
CA CYS A 129 -1.83 3.98 26.09
C CYS A 129 -2.05 4.91 24.90
N LEU A 130 -2.19 6.23 25.14
CA LEU A 130 -2.40 7.20 24.06
C LEU A 130 -1.18 7.25 23.13
N ILE A 131 0.03 7.21 23.69
CA ILE A 131 1.27 7.05 22.92
C ILE A 131 1.22 5.77 22.07
N SER A 132 0.85 4.63 22.66
CA SER A 132 0.73 3.36 21.94
C SER A 132 -0.37 3.32 20.89
N LEU A 133 -1.40 4.16 21.02
CA LEU A 133 -2.45 4.36 20.02
C LEU A 133 -2.06 5.39 18.95
N GLY A 134 -0.94 6.11 19.14
CA GLY A 134 -0.51 7.19 18.28
C GLY A 134 -1.33 8.47 18.42
N GLU A 135 -2.09 8.61 19.51
CA GLU A 135 -2.86 9.82 19.87
C GLU A 135 -1.95 10.80 20.65
N PHE A 136 -0.94 11.33 19.96
CA PHE A 136 0.13 12.12 20.59
C PHE A 136 -0.35 13.46 21.19
N ASP A 137 -1.32 14.13 20.55
CA ASP A 137 -1.85 15.40 21.06
C ASP A 137 -2.63 15.18 22.37
N ALA A 138 -3.52 14.17 22.40
CA ALA A 138 -4.22 13.79 23.62
C ALA A 138 -3.26 13.33 24.74
N ALA A 139 -2.18 12.62 24.38
CA ALA A 139 -1.14 12.23 25.32
C ALA A 139 -0.44 13.46 25.92
N PHE A 140 -0.12 14.45 25.08
CA PHE A 140 0.53 15.69 25.50
C PHE A 140 -0.36 16.53 26.40
N ASP A 141 -1.64 16.70 26.06
CA ASP A 141 -2.61 17.46 26.87
C ASP A 141 -2.75 16.85 28.27
N TRP A 142 -2.92 15.53 28.35
CA TRP A 142 -2.99 14.83 29.63
C TRP A 142 -1.67 14.97 30.41
N LEU A 143 -0.54 14.96 29.72
CA LEU A 143 0.76 15.15 30.35
C LEU A 143 0.95 16.56 30.93
N GLN A 144 0.43 17.61 30.26
CA GLN A 144 0.42 18.97 30.80
C GLN A 144 -0.42 19.10 32.08
N GLU A 145 -1.59 18.44 32.13
CA GLU A 145 -2.39 18.41 33.35
C GLU A 145 -1.66 17.71 34.50
N LEU A 146 -0.94 16.63 34.20
CA LEU A 146 -0.13 15.91 35.18
C LEU A 146 1.02 16.76 35.70
N LYS A 147 1.66 17.54 34.82
CA LYS A 147 2.70 18.52 35.16
C LYS A 147 2.17 19.58 36.12
N ALA A 148 0.98 20.12 35.86
CA ALA A 148 0.33 21.10 36.73
C ALA A 148 -0.04 20.54 38.12
N GLN A 149 -0.23 19.23 38.23
CA GLN A 149 -0.57 18.53 39.47
C GLN A 149 0.65 17.88 40.18
N ALA A 150 1.84 18.00 39.59
CA ALA A 150 3.05 17.40 40.12
C ALA A 150 3.42 18.06 41.46
N SER A 151 3.77 17.22 42.44
CA SER A 151 4.11 17.69 43.80
C SER A 151 5.54 17.35 44.23
N SER A 152 6.31 16.67 43.37
CA SER A 152 7.70 16.31 43.64
C SER A 152 8.54 16.40 42.37
N ASP A 153 9.83 16.66 42.52
CA ASP A 153 10.77 16.77 41.40
C ASP A 153 10.85 15.46 40.58
N SER A 154 10.74 14.31 41.26
CA SER A 154 10.67 13.00 40.58
C SER A 154 9.42 12.83 39.69
N GLU A 155 8.32 13.52 39.97
CA GLU A 155 7.14 13.51 39.09
C GLU A 155 7.38 14.42 37.88
N LEU A 156 8.02 15.56 38.10
CA LEU A 156 8.35 16.49 37.04
C LEU A 156 9.36 15.91 36.03
N ASP A 157 10.37 15.18 36.51
CA ASP A 157 11.38 14.53 35.66
C ASP A 157 10.78 13.41 34.80
N GLU A 158 9.88 12.60 35.36
CA GLU A 158 9.15 11.59 34.57
C GLU A 158 8.24 12.22 33.52
N VAL A 159 7.56 13.33 33.87
CA VAL A 159 6.75 14.07 32.91
C VAL A 159 7.62 14.60 31.76
N LYS A 160 8.77 15.22 32.06
CA LYS A 160 9.71 15.67 31.02
C LYS A 160 10.20 14.52 30.13
N SER A 161 10.51 13.37 30.72
CA SER A 161 10.93 12.18 29.96
C SER A 161 9.82 11.65 29.04
N LEU A 162 8.56 11.73 29.45
CA LEU A 162 7.42 11.39 28.59
C LEU A 162 7.17 12.45 27.52
N GLU A 163 7.37 13.75 27.83
CA GLU A 163 7.26 14.85 26.86
C GLU A 163 8.26 14.64 25.70
N THR A 164 9.52 14.31 26.02
CA THR A 164 10.54 14.01 25.01
C THR A 164 10.19 12.75 24.20
N ALA A 165 9.72 11.69 24.86
CA ALA A 165 9.32 10.45 24.17
C ALA A 165 8.14 10.65 23.21
N ILE A 166 7.15 11.47 23.59
CA ILE A 166 6.01 11.84 22.71
C ILE A 166 6.53 12.60 21.49
N ALA A 167 7.40 13.60 21.70
CA ALA A 167 7.96 14.40 20.62
C ALA A 167 8.77 13.55 19.63
N GLU A 168 9.63 12.65 20.13
CA GLU A 168 10.43 11.73 19.30
C GLU A 168 9.54 10.79 18.47
N GLN A 169 8.55 10.15 19.09
CA GLN A 169 7.65 9.23 18.37
C GLN A 169 6.76 9.95 17.36
N ARG A 170 6.29 11.16 17.69
CA ARG A 170 5.53 12.02 16.77
C ARG A 170 6.36 12.37 15.55
N ASN A 171 7.60 12.82 15.75
CA ASN A 171 8.51 13.17 14.66
C ASN A 171 8.85 11.94 13.80
N ALA A 172 9.12 10.79 14.42
CA ALA A 172 9.39 9.55 13.70
C ALA A 172 8.20 9.10 12.84
N ARG A 173 6.97 9.23 13.35
CA ARG A 173 5.75 8.93 12.60
C ARG A 173 5.56 9.87 11.41
N PHE A 174 5.78 11.17 11.63
CA PHE A 174 5.69 12.19 10.57
C PHE A 174 6.70 11.93 9.45
N GLU A 175 7.96 11.64 9.78
CA GLU A 175 8.98 11.33 8.77
C GLU A 175 8.65 10.04 7.99
N LEU A 176 8.11 9.02 8.66
CA LEU A 176 7.66 7.79 8.00
C LEU A 176 6.48 8.04 7.03
N GLU A 177 5.52 8.88 7.44
CA GLU A 177 4.38 9.26 6.59
C GLU A 177 4.84 10.04 5.36
N LYS A 178 5.74 11.00 5.55
CA LYS A 178 6.37 11.76 4.47
C LYS A 178 7.18 10.87 3.51
N LEU A 179 7.86 9.85 4.02
CA LEU A 179 8.56 8.87 3.18
C LEU A 179 7.58 8.09 2.32
N ARG A 180 6.48 7.60 2.91
CA ARG A 180 5.42 6.87 2.20
C ARG A 180 4.74 7.72 1.13
N GLU A 181 4.49 8.99 1.43
CA GLU A 181 3.94 9.94 0.44
C GLU A 181 4.89 10.12 -0.74
N ARG A 182 6.19 10.29 -0.50
CA ARG A 182 7.20 10.38 -1.57
C ARG A 182 7.31 9.10 -2.40
N GLU A 183 7.23 7.93 -1.77
CA GLU A 183 7.25 6.65 -2.47
C GLU A 183 5.98 6.47 -3.32
N ALA A 184 4.80 6.78 -2.78
CA ALA A 184 3.54 6.75 -3.52
C ALA A 184 3.52 7.76 -4.67
N GLU A 185 4.09 8.95 -4.50
CA GLU A 185 4.25 9.94 -5.57
C GLU A 185 5.19 9.43 -6.67
N LYS A 186 6.32 8.81 -6.30
CA LYS A 186 7.23 8.18 -7.29
C LYS A 186 6.52 7.08 -8.07
N GLU A 187 5.80 6.18 -7.40
CA GLU A 187 5.05 5.10 -8.05
C GLU A 187 3.94 5.63 -8.96
N ALA A 188 3.23 6.68 -8.54
CA ALA A 188 2.20 7.34 -9.35
C ALA A 188 2.80 8.03 -10.58
N ASN A 189 3.96 8.68 -10.42
CA ASN A 189 4.69 9.30 -11.53
C ASN A 189 5.23 8.25 -12.50
N GLU A 190 5.77 7.14 -12.02
CA GLU A 190 6.21 5.99 -12.83
C GLU A 190 5.03 5.40 -13.60
N SER A 191 3.93 5.13 -12.91
CA SER A 191 2.67 4.62 -13.49
C SER A 191 2.17 5.52 -14.61
N THR A 192 2.10 6.83 -14.35
CA THR A 192 1.64 7.82 -15.33
C THR A 192 2.56 7.89 -16.54
N SER A 193 3.87 7.91 -16.31
CA SER A 193 4.89 7.98 -17.38
C SER A 193 4.85 6.74 -18.26
N LEU A 194 4.78 5.55 -17.66
CA LEU A 194 4.71 4.29 -18.38
C LEU A 194 3.39 4.17 -19.16
N PHE A 195 2.26 4.56 -18.56
CA PHE A 195 0.97 4.61 -19.24
C PHE A 195 1.01 5.48 -20.50
N ILE A 196 1.55 6.70 -20.38
CA ILE A 196 1.68 7.63 -21.52
C ILE A 196 2.59 6.99 -22.59
N ALA A 197 3.73 6.43 -22.19
CA ALA A 197 4.69 5.83 -23.10
C ALA A 197 4.10 4.67 -23.91
N LEU A 198 3.39 3.74 -23.24
CA LEU A 198 2.73 2.59 -23.87
C LEU A 198 1.60 3.03 -24.80
N THR A 199 0.78 4.00 -24.36
CA THR A 199 -0.36 4.51 -25.13
C THR A 199 0.11 5.25 -26.37
N HIS A 200 1.12 6.11 -26.25
CA HIS A 200 1.70 6.85 -27.38
C HIS A 200 2.25 5.92 -28.46
N ARG A 201 2.88 4.80 -28.04
CA ARG A 201 3.42 3.76 -28.92
C ARG A 201 2.35 2.78 -29.43
N ARG A 202 1.07 2.98 -29.09
CA ARG A 202 -0.05 2.13 -29.52
C ARG A 202 0.15 0.64 -29.21
N VAL A 203 0.82 0.35 -28.09
CA VAL A 203 1.07 -1.03 -27.66
C VAL A 203 -0.25 -1.66 -27.19
N LYS A 204 -0.50 -2.89 -27.63
CA LYS A 204 -1.73 -3.65 -27.32
C LYS A 204 -1.40 -4.83 -26.42
N PHE A 205 -2.28 -5.09 -25.47
CA PHE A 205 -2.18 -6.20 -24.53
C PHE A 205 -3.44 -7.07 -24.59
N LYS A 206 -3.23 -8.37 -24.66
CA LYS A 206 -4.31 -9.36 -24.74
C LYS A 206 -5.14 -9.32 -23.48
N GLY A 207 -6.44 -9.03 -23.65
CA GLY A 207 -7.39 -8.96 -22.53
C GLY A 207 -7.19 -7.79 -21.56
N LYS A 208 -6.27 -6.84 -21.84
CA LYS A 208 -6.00 -5.68 -20.98
C LYS A 208 -6.17 -4.37 -21.74
N LYS A 209 -7.07 -3.51 -21.25
CA LYS A 209 -7.24 -2.14 -21.76
C LYS A 209 -6.52 -1.16 -20.85
N LEU A 210 -5.62 -0.36 -21.41
CA LEU A 210 -4.91 0.69 -20.67
C LEU A 210 -5.86 1.84 -20.34
N GLN A 211 -5.98 2.21 -19.06
CA GLN A 211 -6.82 3.32 -18.60
C GLN A 211 -6.11 4.18 -17.55
N LEU A 212 -6.10 5.50 -17.73
CA LEU A 212 -5.33 6.49 -16.95
C LEU A 212 -5.64 6.53 -15.43
N GLY A 213 -6.72 5.91 -14.95
CA GLY A 213 -7.06 5.85 -13.52
C GLY A 213 -6.82 4.51 -12.82
N ASN A 214 -6.69 3.43 -13.60
CA ASN A 214 -6.58 2.06 -13.09
C ASN A 214 -5.24 1.41 -13.46
N PHE A 215 -4.32 2.19 -14.04
CA PHE A 215 -3.02 1.69 -14.44
C PHE A 215 -2.09 1.58 -13.22
N LYS A 216 -1.58 0.37 -12.98
CA LYS A 216 -0.53 0.12 -11.98
C LYS A 216 0.63 -0.58 -12.64
N VAL A 217 1.86 -0.17 -12.32
CA VAL A 217 3.06 -0.80 -12.90
C VAL A 217 3.15 -2.29 -12.54
N ALA A 218 2.70 -2.67 -11.33
CA ALA A 218 2.67 -4.06 -10.87
C ALA A 218 1.82 -4.99 -11.77
N ASP A 219 0.81 -4.47 -12.48
CA ASP A 219 -0.03 -5.27 -13.37
C ASP A 219 0.73 -5.77 -14.63
N PHE A 220 1.94 -5.26 -14.85
CA PHE A 220 2.85 -5.59 -15.95
C PHE A 220 4.00 -6.51 -15.55
N GLU A 221 4.01 -6.99 -14.30
CA GLU A 221 4.93 -8.05 -13.89
C GLU A 221 4.63 -9.34 -14.64
N ILE A 222 5.69 -10.07 -14.98
CA ILE A 222 5.59 -11.37 -15.65
C ILE A 222 5.46 -12.46 -14.58
N PRO A 223 4.30 -13.12 -14.44
CA PRO A 223 4.06 -14.04 -13.32
C PRO A 223 4.97 -15.27 -13.30
N LEU A 224 5.51 -15.65 -14.46
CA LEU A 224 6.31 -16.86 -14.66
C LEU A 224 7.79 -16.69 -14.26
N LEU A 225 8.22 -15.49 -13.87
CA LEU A 225 9.61 -15.20 -13.54
C LEU A 225 9.77 -14.97 -12.02
N ALA A 226 10.81 -15.56 -11.43
CA ALA A 226 11.08 -15.48 -9.99
C ALA A 226 11.58 -14.08 -9.56
N GLU A 227 12.20 -13.36 -10.48
CA GLU A 227 12.59 -11.96 -10.29
C GLU A 227 11.53 -11.03 -10.88
N SER A 228 11.26 -9.91 -10.22
CA SER A 228 10.35 -8.87 -10.73
C SER A 228 10.89 -8.32 -12.06
N CYS A 229 10.36 -8.84 -13.16
CA CYS A 229 10.72 -8.48 -14.52
C CYS A 229 9.48 -7.95 -15.24
N ARG A 230 9.59 -6.75 -15.80
CA ARG A 230 8.48 -6.01 -16.42
C ARG A 230 8.99 -4.96 -17.38
N VAL A 231 8.11 -4.51 -18.27
CA VAL A 231 8.35 -3.30 -19.05
C VAL A 231 8.51 -2.10 -18.13
N HIS A 232 9.53 -1.29 -18.39
CA HIS A 232 9.78 -0.06 -17.65
C HIS A 232 10.40 1.01 -18.53
N LEU A 233 10.34 2.25 -18.06
CA LEU A 233 10.85 3.42 -18.77
C LEU A 233 12.24 3.79 -18.24
N LYS A 234 13.19 4.02 -19.13
CA LYS A 234 14.51 4.56 -18.81
C LYS A 234 14.90 5.59 -19.88
N ASP A 235 15.26 6.78 -19.44
CA ASP A 235 15.67 7.89 -20.33
C ASP A 235 14.65 8.18 -21.47
N GLY A 236 13.35 7.99 -21.19
CA GLY A 236 12.26 8.19 -22.16
C GLY A 236 11.97 6.99 -23.08
N PHE A 237 12.80 5.95 -23.05
CA PHE A 237 12.65 4.74 -23.85
C PHE A 237 12.09 3.58 -23.03
N LEU A 238 11.32 2.72 -23.69
CA LEU A 238 10.84 1.48 -23.11
C LEU A 238 11.91 0.38 -23.21
N LEU A 239 12.16 -0.26 -22.08
CA LEU A 239 12.91 -1.51 -21.99
C LEU A 239 11.92 -2.63 -21.74
N TRP A 240 12.03 -3.67 -22.57
CA TRP A 240 11.09 -4.77 -22.57
C TRP A 240 11.77 -6.07 -22.20
N PRO A 241 11.17 -6.86 -21.30
CA PRO A 241 11.42 -8.28 -21.30
C PRO A 241 10.86 -8.88 -22.60
N VAL A 242 11.65 -9.68 -23.31
CA VAL A 242 11.24 -10.28 -24.58
C VAL A 242 11.65 -11.74 -24.61
N LEU A 243 10.75 -12.59 -25.07
CA LEU A 243 10.95 -14.03 -25.23
C LEU A 243 11.16 -14.39 -26.69
N PHE A 244 12.32 -14.96 -27.00
CA PHE A 244 12.56 -15.64 -28.26
C PHE A 244 12.27 -17.12 -28.10
N ARG A 245 11.30 -17.63 -28.86
CA ARG A 245 10.92 -19.04 -28.88
C ARG A 245 11.61 -19.72 -30.06
N ASN A 246 12.38 -20.75 -29.78
CA ASN A 246 12.86 -21.63 -30.82
C ASN A 246 11.73 -22.61 -31.21
N ALA A 247 11.24 -22.48 -32.43
CA ALA A 247 10.18 -23.36 -32.92
C ALA A 247 10.64 -24.82 -33.08
N GLU A 248 11.92 -25.05 -33.40
CA GLU A 248 12.46 -26.38 -33.74
C GLU A 248 12.91 -27.19 -32.52
N HIS A 249 13.49 -26.53 -31.51
CA HIS A 249 14.08 -27.20 -30.34
C HIS A 249 13.35 -26.95 -29.02
N GLU A 250 12.21 -26.23 -29.04
CA GLU A 250 11.46 -25.81 -27.84
C GLU A 250 12.30 -25.05 -26.79
N SER A 251 13.48 -24.55 -27.19
CA SER A 251 14.32 -23.72 -26.33
C SER A 251 13.79 -22.28 -26.26
N LEU A 252 14.07 -21.62 -25.14
CA LEU A 252 13.58 -20.28 -24.83
C LEU A 252 14.76 -19.34 -24.55
N GLY A 253 14.86 -18.26 -25.32
CA GLY A 253 15.80 -17.16 -25.06
C GLY A 253 15.07 -15.97 -24.43
N LEU A 254 15.21 -15.78 -23.12
CA LEU A 254 14.62 -14.62 -22.43
C LEU A 254 15.63 -13.49 -22.32
N ILE A 255 15.26 -12.33 -22.83
CA ILE A 255 15.98 -11.08 -22.61
C ILE A 255 15.19 -10.25 -21.60
N LYS A 256 15.84 -9.80 -20.53
CA LYS A 256 15.16 -9.00 -19.49
C LYS A 256 14.96 -7.54 -19.92
N ASP A 257 15.95 -6.97 -20.60
CA ASP A 257 16.04 -5.54 -20.91
C ASP A 257 16.37 -5.29 -22.39
N PHE A 258 15.41 -5.55 -23.28
CA PHE A 258 15.54 -5.24 -24.71
C PHE A 258 15.06 -3.81 -24.97
N HIS A 259 16.00 -2.94 -25.33
CA HIS A 259 15.74 -1.53 -25.63
C HIS A 259 14.89 -1.37 -26.91
N GLU A 260 13.80 -0.61 -26.85
CA GLU A 260 12.85 -0.52 -27.96
C GLU A 260 13.42 0.06 -29.28
N GLN A 261 14.49 0.85 -29.21
CA GLN A 261 15.15 1.42 -30.39
C GLN A 261 16.24 0.51 -30.97
N LEU A 262 16.61 -0.56 -30.26
CA LEU A 262 17.61 -1.52 -30.72
C LEU A 262 16.97 -2.45 -31.76
N LYS A 263 17.74 -2.84 -32.76
CA LYS A 263 17.26 -3.74 -33.80
C LYS A 263 17.34 -5.20 -33.35
N PHE A 264 16.51 -6.04 -33.96
CA PHE A 264 16.57 -7.48 -33.72
C PHE A 264 17.92 -8.09 -34.13
N GLU A 265 18.51 -7.66 -35.25
CA GLU A 265 19.81 -8.15 -35.72
C GLU A 265 20.93 -7.95 -34.69
N GLU A 266 20.96 -6.78 -34.05
CA GLU A 266 21.97 -6.41 -33.05
C GLU A 266 21.80 -7.26 -31.79
N GLN A 267 20.55 -7.45 -31.34
CA GLN A 267 20.25 -8.23 -30.16
C GLN A 267 20.50 -9.73 -30.36
N LEU A 268 20.12 -10.27 -31.52
CA LEU A 268 20.36 -11.67 -31.88
C LEU A 268 21.86 -11.96 -32.04
N GLN A 269 22.64 -11.02 -32.58
CA GLN A 269 24.09 -11.16 -32.66
C GLN A 269 24.75 -11.28 -31.27
N GLU A 270 24.20 -10.60 -30.26
CA GLU A 270 24.65 -10.76 -28.87
C GLU A 270 24.28 -12.15 -28.32
N MET A 271 23.04 -12.60 -28.52
CA MET A 271 22.59 -13.94 -28.11
C MET A 271 23.39 -15.06 -28.78
N ALA A 272 23.79 -14.86 -30.04
CA ALA A 272 24.56 -15.82 -30.82
C ALA A 272 25.96 -16.11 -30.24
N LYS A 273 26.48 -15.24 -29.37
CA LYS A 273 27.76 -15.47 -28.68
C LYS A 273 27.70 -16.64 -27.70
N GLU A 274 26.53 -16.84 -27.08
CA GLU A 274 26.31 -17.92 -26.11
C GLU A 274 25.62 -19.12 -26.78
N GLU A 275 24.60 -18.85 -27.61
CA GLU A 275 23.85 -19.87 -28.32
C GLU A 275 23.88 -19.62 -29.84
N PRO A 276 24.74 -20.35 -30.60
CA PRO A 276 24.92 -20.16 -32.04
C PRO A 276 23.64 -20.27 -32.87
N PHE A 277 22.60 -20.92 -32.34
CA PHE A 277 21.29 -21.01 -32.99
C PHE A 277 20.71 -19.63 -33.35
N TYR A 278 20.93 -18.61 -32.53
CA TYR A 278 20.39 -17.26 -32.76
C TYR A 278 21.20 -16.44 -33.78
N ASN A 279 22.10 -17.05 -34.54
CA ASN A 279 22.87 -16.36 -35.57
C ASN A 279 21.94 -15.62 -36.56
N PRO A 280 22.01 -14.28 -36.67
CA PRO A 280 21.15 -13.50 -37.57
C PRO A 280 21.20 -13.95 -39.04
N LEU A 281 22.28 -14.61 -39.47
CA LEU A 281 22.42 -15.13 -40.82
C LEU A 281 21.55 -16.36 -41.08
N ASP A 282 21.17 -17.10 -40.04
CA ASP A 282 20.51 -18.41 -40.15
C ASP A 282 19.05 -18.35 -39.71
N VAL A 283 18.62 -17.30 -39.01
CA VAL A 283 17.27 -17.21 -38.43
C VAL A 283 16.35 -16.22 -39.13
N GLU A 284 15.06 -16.53 -39.09
CA GLU A 284 13.96 -15.61 -39.39
C GLU A 284 13.08 -15.43 -38.14
N LEU A 285 12.51 -14.23 -38.00
CA LEU A 285 11.64 -13.86 -36.89
C LEU A 285 10.18 -13.72 -37.33
N TYR A 286 9.28 -14.25 -36.51
CA TYR A 286 7.84 -14.19 -36.73
C TYR A 286 7.06 -13.91 -35.45
N PHE A 287 5.83 -13.43 -35.60
CA PHE A 287 4.82 -13.45 -34.55
C PHE A 287 3.45 -13.86 -35.11
N TYR A 288 2.57 -14.35 -34.23
CA TYR A 288 1.18 -14.66 -34.59
C TYR A 288 0.32 -13.40 -34.66
N SER A 289 -0.46 -13.28 -35.73
CA SER A 289 -1.40 -12.17 -35.85
C SER A 289 -2.54 -12.26 -34.82
N CYS A 290 -2.83 -11.15 -34.16
CA CYS A 290 -4.02 -11.04 -33.30
C CYS A 290 -5.32 -10.77 -34.08
N LEU A 291 -5.24 -10.46 -35.38
CA LEU A 291 -6.40 -10.14 -36.22
C LEU A 291 -6.80 -11.31 -37.12
N GLU A 292 -5.83 -12.15 -37.49
CA GLU A 292 -6.02 -13.26 -38.41
C GLU A 292 -5.55 -14.57 -37.76
N PRO A 293 -6.45 -15.55 -37.54
CA PRO A 293 -6.07 -16.88 -37.06
C PRO A 293 -5.11 -17.56 -38.03
N ASP A 294 -4.14 -18.31 -37.48
CA ASP A 294 -3.15 -19.09 -38.24
C ASP A 294 -2.32 -18.27 -39.25
N THR A 295 -2.20 -16.96 -39.01
CA THR A 295 -1.35 -16.06 -39.79
C THR A 295 -0.09 -15.71 -39.00
N LEU A 296 1.07 -15.96 -39.61
CA LEU A 296 2.37 -15.50 -39.13
C LEU A 296 2.77 -14.24 -39.88
N VAL A 297 3.26 -13.25 -39.13
CA VAL A 297 3.78 -12.01 -39.68
C VAL A 297 5.30 -12.02 -39.56
N PHE A 298 5.97 -11.82 -40.68
CA PHE A 298 7.44 -11.74 -40.73
C PHE A 298 7.95 -10.44 -40.10
N VAL A 299 9.01 -10.55 -39.29
CA VAL A 299 9.70 -9.42 -38.67
C VAL A 299 11.10 -9.28 -39.29
N PRO A 300 11.35 -8.24 -40.09
CA PRO A 300 12.69 -7.96 -40.60
C PRO A 300 13.68 -7.76 -39.45
N LEU A 301 14.84 -8.42 -39.51
CA LEU A 301 15.85 -8.32 -38.44
C LEU A 301 16.40 -6.90 -38.26
N GLY A 302 16.42 -6.09 -39.32
CA GLY A 302 16.79 -4.67 -39.26
C GLY A 302 15.72 -3.76 -38.62
N GLN A 303 14.53 -4.29 -38.29
CA GLN A 303 13.48 -3.55 -37.61
C GLN A 303 13.81 -3.36 -36.13
N LYS A 304 13.42 -2.21 -35.58
CA LYS A 304 13.51 -1.91 -34.15
C LYS A 304 12.40 -2.60 -33.37
N LEU A 305 12.68 -3.06 -32.14
CA LEU A 305 11.68 -3.73 -31.30
C LEU A 305 10.39 -2.91 -31.16
N GLY A 306 10.50 -1.62 -30.82
CA GLY A 306 9.34 -0.75 -30.61
C GLY A 306 8.42 -0.67 -31.83
N ALA A 307 8.98 -0.73 -33.04
CA ALA A 307 8.18 -0.75 -34.27
C ALA A 307 7.43 -2.07 -34.45
N ALA A 308 8.01 -3.20 -34.04
CA ALA A 308 7.33 -4.50 -34.07
C ALA A 308 6.21 -4.56 -33.01
N LEU A 309 6.46 -4.07 -31.79
CA LEU A 309 5.46 -4.03 -30.72
C LEU A 309 4.28 -3.09 -31.02
N SER A 310 4.51 -2.07 -31.86
CA SER A 310 3.48 -1.12 -32.31
C SER A 310 2.67 -1.63 -33.52
N HIS A 311 2.98 -2.82 -34.03
CA HIS A 311 2.37 -3.34 -35.26
C HIS A 311 0.87 -3.64 -35.07
N GLU A 312 0.06 -3.37 -36.10
CA GLU A 312 -1.41 -3.51 -36.04
C GLU A 312 -1.86 -4.95 -35.77
N HIS A 313 -1.08 -5.93 -36.22
CA HIS A 313 -1.34 -7.36 -35.99
C HIS A 313 -0.66 -7.91 -34.72
N TYR A 314 0.09 -7.11 -33.95
CA TYR A 314 0.79 -7.58 -32.75
C TYR A 314 0.01 -7.28 -31.48
N GLU A 315 -0.07 -8.22 -30.55
CA GLU A 315 -0.68 -8.03 -29.23
C GLU A 315 0.11 -8.82 -28.19
N ILE A 316 0.48 -8.18 -27.09
CA ILE A 316 1.28 -8.79 -26.04
C ILE A 316 0.40 -9.66 -25.14
N SER A 317 0.73 -10.95 -25.03
CA SER A 317 0.16 -11.86 -24.04
C SER A 317 1.01 -11.89 -22.76
N ASP A 318 0.34 -12.04 -21.60
CA ASP A 318 0.98 -12.28 -20.30
C ASP A 318 2.11 -11.30 -19.92
N ASN A 319 2.01 -10.06 -20.40
CA ASN A 319 3.01 -8.99 -20.24
C ASN A 319 4.39 -9.29 -20.84
N LEU A 320 4.51 -10.33 -21.67
CA LEU A 320 5.77 -10.79 -22.23
C LEU A 320 5.66 -10.85 -23.76
N PRO A 321 6.17 -9.84 -24.47
CA PRO A 321 6.36 -9.95 -25.91
C PRO A 321 7.13 -11.20 -26.28
N ASP A 322 6.60 -11.99 -27.19
CA ASP A 322 7.26 -13.15 -27.75
C ASP A 322 7.39 -13.11 -29.28
N PHE A 323 8.48 -13.70 -29.76
CA PHE A 323 8.82 -13.84 -31.17
C PHE A 323 9.34 -15.25 -31.43
N TYR A 324 8.96 -15.82 -32.57
CA TYR A 324 9.39 -17.14 -33.01
C TYR A 324 10.64 -17.02 -33.87
N CYS A 325 11.73 -17.62 -33.41
CA CYS A 325 12.96 -17.81 -34.16
C CYS A 325 12.90 -19.15 -34.89
N ILE A 326 13.10 -19.09 -36.21
CA ILE A 326 13.08 -20.27 -37.07
C ILE A 326 14.36 -20.29 -37.88
N ASN A 327 15.09 -21.40 -37.83
CA ASN A 327 16.29 -21.57 -38.63
C ASN A 327 15.90 -21.86 -40.09
N LYS A 328 16.25 -20.96 -41.02
CA LYS A 328 15.89 -21.09 -42.44
C LYS A 328 16.69 -22.14 -43.19
N THR A 329 17.75 -22.68 -42.57
CA THR A 329 18.60 -23.71 -43.17
C THR A 329 18.07 -25.13 -42.94
N THR A 330 17.14 -25.31 -42.01
CA THR A 330 16.62 -26.62 -41.64
C THR A 330 15.35 -26.96 -42.41
N SER A 331 15.09 -28.26 -42.59
CA SER A 331 13.85 -28.73 -43.23
C SER A 331 12.59 -28.40 -42.42
N TYR A 332 12.76 -28.06 -41.13
CA TYR A 332 11.70 -27.64 -40.25
C TYR A 332 11.08 -26.30 -40.67
N HIS A 333 11.87 -25.38 -41.25
CA HIS A 333 11.37 -24.09 -41.73
C HIS A 333 10.16 -24.22 -42.66
N ALA A 334 10.29 -25.05 -43.71
CA ALA A 334 9.20 -25.30 -44.64
C ALA A 334 8.02 -25.99 -43.96
N GLN A 335 8.27 -26.93 -43.05
CA GLN A 335 7.21 -27.64 -42.32
C GLN A 335 6.42 -26.72 -41.40
N PHE A 336 7.09 -25.82 -40.68
CA PHE A 336 6.46 -24.86 -39.77
C PHE A 336 5.58 -23.85 -40.52
N LEU A 337 6.03 -23.40 -41.69
CA LEU A 337 5.24 -22.50 -42.54
C LEU A 337 4.12 -23.23 -43.29
N THR A 338 4.14 -24.57 -43.34
CA THR A 338 3.11 -25.36 -44.03
C THR A 338 1.78 -25.26 -43.28
N GLY A 339 0.76 -24.69 -43.92
CA GLY A 339 -0.56 -24.47 -43.32
C GLY A 339 -0.74 -23.10 -42.65
N MET A 340 0.34 -22.32 -42.52
CA MET A 340 0.29 -20.95 -42.02
C MET A 340 0.20 -19.96 -43.18
N LYS A 341 -0.60 -18.89 -43.03
CA LYS A 341 -0.56 -17.76 -43.96
C LYS A 341 0.62 -16.87 -43.56
N SER A 342 1.55 -16.63 -44.48
CA SER A 342 2.67 -15.71 -44.25
C SER A 342 2.38 -14.35 -44.88
N GLN A 343 2.40 -13.30 -44.06
CA GLN A 343 2.40 -11.92 -44.55
C GLN A 343 3.84 -11.40 -44.60
N GLN A 344 4.35 -11.16 -45.81
CA GLN A 344 5.58 -10.41 -46.03
C GLN A 344 5.25 -8.93 -46.18
N ASN A 345 5.82 -8.11 -45.30
CA ASN A 345 5.72 -6.66 -45.35
C ASN A 345 6.51 -6.10 -46.55
N PHE A 346 5.95 -6.20 -47.76
CA PHE A 346 6.37 -5.34 -48.87
C PHE A 346 5.79 -3.95 -48.64
N GLY A 347 6.68 -2.95 -48.61
CA GLY A 347 6.39 -1.60 -48.11
C GLY A 347 5.17 -0.91 -48.73
N PHE A 348 4.59 -0.03 -47.91
CA PHE A 348 3.74 1.10 -48.26
C PHE A 348 2.73 0.87 -49.40
N ARG A 349 1.53 0.38 -49.05
CA ARG A 349 0.33 0.83 -49.76
C ARG A 349 0.02 2.26 -49.32
N LEU A 350 0.36 3.23 -50.16
CA LEU A 350 -0.29 4.53 -50.19
C LEU A 350 -1.79 4.29 -50.41
N LEU A 351 -2.57 4.19 -49.34
CA LEU A 351 -4.00 4.44 -49.42
C LEU A 351 -4.20 5.96 -49.50
N PRO A 352 -4.99 6.47 -50.46
CA PRO A 352 -5.21 7.88 -50.59
C PRO A 352 -5.93 8.38 -49.34
N LEU A 353 -5.31 9.32 -48.63
CA LEU A 353 -5.92 10.12 -47.58
C LEU A 353 -7.08 10.93 -48.18
N ALA A 354 -8.26 10.31 -48.24
CA ALA A 354 -9.52 11.03 -48.36
C ALA A 354 -10.13 11.13 -46.96
N MET A 355 -9.97 12.33 -46.38
CA MET A 355 -10.78 12.92 -45.31
C MET A 355 -11.79 12.00 -44.60
N GLN A 356 -11.47 11.59 -43.38
CA GLN A 356 -12.46 11.49 -42.30
C GLN A 356 -11.81 11.93 -40.97
N VAL A 357 -11.74 13.25 -40.81
CA VAL A 357 -11.62 13.85 -39.48
C VAL A 357 -12.99 13.69 -38.80
N SER A 358 -13.05 12.86 -37.78
CA SER A 358 -14.17 12.81 -36.83
C SER A 358 -13.61 12.95 -35.42
N ASN A 359 -13.38 14.22 -35.04
CA ASN A 359 -13.33 14.81 -33.71
C ASN A 359 -13.40 13.88 -32.49
N LYS A 360 -12.33 13.87 -31.67
CA LYS A 360 -12.48 13.75 -30.20
C LYS A 360 -11.32 14.27 -29.33
N PHE A 361 -10.39 15.07 -29.87
CA PHE A 361 -9.45 15.86 -29.08
C PHE A 361 -9.15 17.16 -29.82
N ALA A 362 -9.86 18.24 -29.48
CA ALA A 362 -9.54 19.58 -29.96
C ALA A 362 -8.80 20.31 -28.84
N LEU A 363 -7.48 20.42 -28.95
CA LEU A 363 -6.67 21.36 -28.18
C LEU A 363 -6.78 22.72 -28.90
N GLU A 364 -7.67 23.59 -28.44
CA GLU A 364 -7.74 24.98 -28.92
C GLU A 364 -6.73 25.85 -28.16
N LEU A 365 -5.68 26.29 -28.84
CA LEU A 365 -4.79 27.34 -28.33
C LEU A 365 -5.43 28.70 -28.61
N ARG A 366 -5.96 29.36 -27.58
CA ARG A 366 -6.51 30.72 -27.70
C ARG A 366 -5.48 31.76 -27.25
N LYS A 367 -5.31 32.79 -28.07
CA LYS A 367 -4.53 33.99 -27.76
C LYS A 367 -5.39 34.91 -26.90
N SER A 368 -5.01 35.16 -25.65
CA SER A 368 -5.72 36.14 -24.82
C SER A 368 -5.37 37.56 -25.30
N ASN A 369 -6.38 38.31 -25.76
CA ASN A 369 -6.25 39.73 -26.04
C ASN A 369 -6.41 40.50 -24.73
N THR A 370 -5.30 40.78 -24.05
CA THR A 370 -5.28 41.81 -23.00
C THR A 370 -4.18 42.82 -23.27
N SER A 371 -4.60 44.04 -23.56
CA SER A 371 -3.79 45.22 -23.79
C SER A 371 -3.22 45.75 -22.47
N SER A 372 -2.04 45.26 -22.07
CA SER A 372 -1.07 45.99 -21.24
C SER A 372 0.12 45.09 -20.95
N ASN A 373 1.34 45.63 -21.06
CA ASN A 373 2.60 44.99 -20.72
C ASN A 373 2.53 44.16 -19.42
N GLN A 374 2.41 42.83 -19.53
CA GLN A 374 2.90 41.83 -18.56
C GLN A 374 2.63 40.41 -19.08
N ALA A 375 3.68 39.58 -19.07
CA ALA A 375 3.73 38.12 -19.20
C ALA A 375 2.68 37.39 -20.07
N PHE A 376 3.13 36.80 -21.19
CA PHE A 376 2.34 35.86 -22.00
C PHE A 376 1.92 34.64 -21.17
N ARG A 377 0.60 34.44 -21.01
CA ARG A 377 0.03 33.27 -20.34
C ARG A 377 -0.69 32.42 -21.38
N TRP A 378 -0.22 31.19 -21.59
CA TRP A 378 -0.90 30.18 -22.40
C TRP A 378 -1.77 29.34 -21.46
N GLU A 379 -3.06 29.24 -21.76
CA GLU A 379 -4.00 28.39 -21.02
C GLU A 379 -4.34 27.16 -21.87
N VAL A 380 -4.18 25.96 -21.30
CA VAL A 380 -4.59 24.70 -21.91
C VAL A 380 -5.92 24.29 -21.29
N GLN A 381 -7.01 24.45 -22.03
CA GLN A 381 -8.32 24.02 -21.58
C GLN A 381 -8.57 22.58 -22.06
N CYS A 382 -8.59 21.64 -21.12
CA CYS A 382 -8.89 20.23 -21.40
C CYS A 382 -10.34 19.95 -20.98
N ASP A 383 -11.19 19.59 -21.93
CA ASP A 383 -12.62 19.38 -21.69
C ASP A 383 -12.88 17.95 -21.17
N TYR A 384 -12.40 17.67 -19.96
CA TYR A 384 -12.88 16.54 -19.15
C TYR A 384 -12.87 16.92 -17.66
N ASN A 385 -14.07 17.12 -17.12
CA ASN A 385 -14.36 17.27 -15.69
C ASN A 385 -13.51 18.28 -14.91
N LYS A 386 -13.57 19.58 -15.25
CA LYS A 386 -13.31 20.75 -14.37
C LYS A 386 -12.18 20.59 -13.33
N ARG A 387 -11.08 19.91 -13.66
CA ARG A 387 -9.90 19.78 -12.79
C ARG A 387 -8.74 20.46 -13.48
N VAL A 388 -8.29 21.56 -12.89
CA VAL A 388 -7.11 22.30 -13.31
C VAL A 388 -5.89 21.47 -12.92
N LEU A 389 -5.21 20.89 -13.90
CA LEU A 389 -3.89 20.28 -13.69
C LEU A 389 -2.83 21.40 -13.58
N PRO A 390 -1.79 21.25 -12.74
CA PRO A 390 -0.70 22.21 -12.70
C PRO A 390 0.04 22.25 -14.04
N VAL A 391 -0.11 23.39 -14.74
CA VAL A 391 0.41 23.67 -16.09
C VAL A 391 1.94 23.46 -16.24
N ALA A 392 2.68 23.44 -15.13
CA ALA A 392 4.14 23.30 -15.13
C ALA A 392 4.64 21.93 -15.64
N LEU A 393 3.92 20.82 -15.39
CA LEU A 393 4.39 19.49 -15.79
C LEU A 393 4.13 19.17 -17.27
N VAL A 394 2.99 19.64 -17.81
CA VAL A 394 2.63 19.41 -19.22
C VAL A 394 3.55 20.18 -20.15
N ILE A 395 3.97 21.39 -19.76
CA ILE A 395 4.82 22.23 -20.60
C ILE A 395 6.24 21.68 -20.69
N GLN A 396 6.82 21.12 -19.63
CA GLN A 396 8.19 20.59 -19.69
C GLN A 396 8.32 19.38 -20.63
N THR A 397 7.35 18.46 -20.62
CA THR A 397 7.35 17.29 -21.50
C THR A 397 7.03 17.65 -22.95
N VAL A 398 6.09 18.58 -23.18
CA VAL A 398 5.74 19.03 -24.54
C VAL A 398 6.87 19.86 -25.17
N VAL A 399 7.56 20.69 -24.39
CA VAL A 399 8.68 21.51 -24.89
C VAL A 399 9.94 20.67 -25.15
N SER A 400 10.15 19.55 -24.45
CA SER A 400 11.26 18.64 -24.81
C SER A 400 10.96 17.86 -26.07
N CYS A 401 9.71 17.44 -26.30
CA CYS A 401 9.32 16.71 -27.52
C CYS A 401 9.27 17.59 -28.77
N LEU A 402 9.02 18.90 -28.64
CA LEU A 402 8.95 19.83 -29.79
C LEU A 402 10.32 20.42 -30.19
N ARG A 403 11.40 20.18 -29.43
CA ARG A 403 12.74 20.64 -29.81
C ARG A 403 13.44 19.78 -30.86
N ASP A 404 12.94 18.58 -31.11
CA ASP A 404 13.55 17.64 -32.07
C ASP A 404 12.86 17.63 -33.45
N ASP A 405 11.74 18.32 -33.63
CA ASP A 405 11.09 18.53 -34.93
C ASP A 405 10.99 20.04 -35.27
N LYS A 406 12.12 20.56 -35.80
CA LYS A 406 12.37 21.85 -36.47
C LYS A 406 12.00 23.16 -35.76
#